data_AF-A0A1G2QVZ7-F1
#
_entry.id   AF-A0A1G2QVZ7-F1
#
_cell.length_a   1.000
_cell.length_b   1.000
_cell.length_c   1.000
_cell.angle_alpha   90.00
_cell.angle_beta   90.00
_cell.angle_gamma   90.00
#
_symmetry.space_group_name_H-M   'P 1'
#
loop_
_entity.id
_entity.type
_entity.pdbx_description
1 polymer ?
#
loop_
_entity_poly.entity_id
_entity_poly.type
_entity_poly.pdbx_seq_one_letter_code
_entity_poly.pdbx_strand_id
1 'polypeptide(L)'
;MKKYFSLTILVFIFSLAFLTLSSAQNNHTARQEAEGKVVWEALQEKQRTCADLSTEDFGALGEYFMGQMMGDSHEAMNIMMIQAMGQEGEEQAHIAMGKRMSNCEPNAPLPQSMMSGGMMSMMMGNGTTGGFGWGMMPWSFGLGAGLLWMLYVVWLVAGVLAVIWLYKNIVKK
;
A
#
# COMPACT_ATOMS: atom_id res chain seq x y z
N MET A 1 30.52 11.51 29.67
CA MET A 1 30.46 10.28 28.84
C MET A 1 29.24 9.41 29.15
N LYS A 2 29.01 8.97 30.40
CA LYS A 2 27.84 8.12 30.77
C LYS A 2 26.45 8.70 30.41
N LYS A 3 26.27 10.02 30.51
CA LYS A 3 24.99 10.70 30.20
C LYS A 3 24.63 10.69 28.71
N TYR A 4 25.64 10.83 27.83
CA TYR A 4 25.45 10.76 26.38
C TYR A 4 25.18 9.34 25.90
N PHE A 5 25.83 8.35 26.52
CA PHE A 5 25.61 6.92 26.25
C PHE A 5 24.19 6.46 26.63
N SER A 6 23.67 6.96 27.76
CA SER A 6 22.29 6.69 28.21
C SER A 6 21.25 7.31 27.28
N LEU A 7 21.51 8.51 26.74
CA LEU A 7 20.61 9.20 25.81
C LEU A 7 20.56 8.51 24.44
N THR A 8 21.71 8.06 23.92
CA THR A 8 21.78 7.35 22.63
C THR A 8 21.07 6.00 22.67
N ILE A 9 21.16 5.27 23.79
CA ILE A 9 20.45 3.99 23.97
C ILE A 9 18.94 4.21 24.01
N LEU A 10 18.47 5.25 24.72
CA LEU A 10 17.04 5.58 24.80
C LEU A 10 16.46 5.97 23.44
N VAL A 11 17.18 6.78 22.66
CA VAL A 11 16.79 7.12 21.28
C VAL A 11 16.78 5.88 20.40
N PHE A 12 17.78 5.00 20.52
CA PHE A 12 17.85 3.76 19.73
C PHE A 12 16.69 2.79 20.05
N ILE A 13 16.35 2.63 21.33
CA ILE A 13 15.20 1.81 21.76
C ILE A 13 13.87 2.42 21.29
N PHE A 14 13.73 3.74 21.35
CA PHE A 14 12.54 4.44 20.85
C PHE A 14 12.40 4.30 19.33
N SER A 15 13.50 4.41 18.57
CA SER A 15 13.52 4.15 17.13
C SER A 15 13.20 2.68 16.81
N LEU A 16 13.72 1.73 17.60
CA LEU A 16 13.43 0.30 17.42
C LEU A 16 11.95 -0.03 17.67
N ALA A 17 11.33 0.61 18.68
CA ALA A 17 9.91 0.45 18.98
C ALA A 17 8.99 1.05 17.89
N PHE A 18 9.42 2.12 17.22
CA PHE A 18 8.70 2.69 16.08
C PHE A 18 8.76 1.79 14.83
N LEU A 19 9.88 1.07 14.63
CA LEU A 19 10.00 0.10 13.54
C LEU A 19 9.09 -1.13 13.72
N THR A 20 8.95 -1.65 14.95
CA THR A 20 8.15 -2.87 15.18
C THR A 20 6.66 -2.63 15.00
N LEU A 21 6.13 -1.46 15.40
CA LEU A 21 4.71 -1.14 15.26
C LEU A 21 4.29 -0.99 13.79
N SER A 22 5.17 -0.44 12.94
CA SER A 22 4.94 -0.31 11.50
C SER A 22 4.87 -1.67 10.80
N SER A 23 5.65 -2.66 11.26
CA SER A 23 5.65 -4.00 10.66
C SER A 23 4.42 -4.84 10.96
N ALA A 24 3.74 -4.60 12.10
CA ALA A 24 2.59 -5.40 12.51
C ALA A 24 1.32 -5.08 11.69
N GLN A 25 1.15 -3.84 11.23
CA GLN A 25 0.04 -3.43 10.37
C GLN A 25 0.26 -3.84 8.91
N ASN A 26 1.49 -3.71 8.40
CA ASN A 26 1.85 -4.15 7.04
C ASN A 26 1.51 -5.63 6.75
N ASN A 27 1.45 -6.48 7.78
CA ASN A 27 1.12 -7.90 7.63
C ASN A 27 -0.39 -8.18 7.57
N HIS A 28 -1.24 -7.27 8.07
CA HIS A 28 -2.68 -7.50 8.14
C HIS A 28 -3.32 -7.36 6.75
N THR A 29 -3.14 -6.20 6.12
CA THR A 29 -3.69 -5.92 4.78
C THR A 29 -3.09 -6.84 3.72
N ALA A 30 -1.78 -7.07 3.76
CA ALA A 30 -1.13 -8.03 2.85
C ALA A 30 -1.68 -9.46 2.98
N ARG A 31 -2.08 -9.86 4.19
CA ARG A 31 -2.72 -11.15 4.42
C ARG A 31 -4.14 -11.17 3.86
N GLN A 32 -4.94 -10.13 4.09
CA GLN A 32 -6.31 -10.03 3.58
C GLN A 32 -6.34 -10.02 2.05
N GLU A 33 -5.41 -9.31 1.40
CA GLU A 33 -5.21 -9.35 -0.05
C GLU A 33 -4.91 -10.77 -0.56
N ALA A 34 -4.07 -11.51 0.15
CA ALA A 34 -3.73 -12.89 -0.20
C ALA A 34 -4.95 -13.83 -0.04
N GLU A 35 -5.72 -13.67 1.02
CA GLU A 35 -6.99 -14.40 1.23
C GLU A 35 -7.97 -14.12 0.09
N GLY A 36 -8.13 -12.85 -0.30
CA GLY A 36 -8.97 -12.45 -1.43
C GLY A 36 -8.50 -13.00 -2.78
N LYS A 37 -7.19 -13.06 -3.01
CA LYS A 37 -6.60 -13.64 -4.22
C LYS A 37 -6.98 -15.12 -4.38
N VAL A 38 -6.96 -15.89 -3.30
CA VAL A 38 -7.36 -17.31 -3.31
C VAL A 38 -8.83 -17.45 -3.71
N VAL A 39 -9.70 -16.61 -3.16
CA VAL A 39 -11.13 -16.59 -3.54
C VAL A 39 -11.29 -16.20 -5.02
N TRP A 40 -10.54 -15.21 -5.50
CA TRP A 40 -10.58 -14.77 -6.88
C TRP A 40 -10.13 -15.87 -7.85
N GLU A 41 -9.03 -16.56 -7.57
CA GLU A 41 -8.55 -17.68 -8.39
C GLU A 41 -9.59 -18.81 -8.46
N ALA A 42 -10.23 -19.15 -7.33
CA ALA A 42 -11.29 -20.15 -7.29
C ALA A 42 -12.52 -19.76 -8.13
N LEU A 43 -12.86 -18.48 -8.22
CA LEU A 43 -13.92 -17.97 -9.10
C LEU A 43 -13.53 -18.06 -10.58
N GLN A 44 -12.31 -17.65 -10.91
CA GLN A 44 -11.79 -17.66 -12.29
C GLN A 44 -11.68 -19.09 -12.84
N GLU A 45 -11.29 -20.03 -11.99
CA GLU A 45 -11.23 -21.46 -12.29
C GLU A 45 -12.59 -22.16 -12.21
N LYS A 46 -13.66 -21.44 -11.86
CA LYS A 46 -15.04 -21.96 -11.71
C LYS A 46 -15.17 -23.05 -10.64
N GLN A 47 -14.25 -23.10 -9.67
CA GLN A 47 -14.34 -23.97 -8.51
C GLN A 47 -15.40 -23.46 -7.51
N ARG A 48 -15.63 -22.15 -7.48
CA ARG A 48 -16.74 -21.51 -6.76
C ARG A 48 -17.53 -20.62 -7.72
N THR A 49 -18.78 -20.35 -7.36
CA THR A 49 -19.66 -19.41 -8.06
C THR A 49 -20.04 -18.26 -7.14
N CYS A 50 -20.59 -17.18 -7.71
CA CYS A 50 -21.06 -16.03 -6.94
C CYS A 50 -22.09 -16.40 -5.85
N ALA A 51 -22.87 -17.46 -6.05
CA ALA A 51 -23.86 -17.93 -5.09
C ALA A 51 -23.23 -18.64 -3.88
N ASP A 52 -21.98 -19.12 -4.03
CA ASP A 52 -21.27 -19.83 -2.99
C ASP A 52 -20.52 -18.87 -2.06
N LEU A 53 -20.32 -17.61 -2.45
CA LEU A 53 -19.50 -16.64 -1.73
C LEU A 53 -20.26 -16.03 -0.54
N SER A 54 -19.61 -16.00 0.62
CA SER A 54 -20.12 -15.31 1.80
C SER A 54 -19.83 -13.80 1.76
N THR A 55 -20.38 -13.05 2.72
CA THR A 55 -20.05 -11.63 2.90
C THR A 55 -18.57 -11.42 3.14
N GLU A 56 -17.94 -12.28 3.93
CA GLU A 56 -16.51 -12.26 4.24
C GLU A 56 -15.67 -12.57 3.01
N ASP A 57 -16.10 -13.53 2.16
CA ASP A 57 -15.46 -13.80 0.86
C ASP A 57 -15.50 -12.54 -0.04
N PHE A 58 -16.61 -11.80 -0.05
CA PHE A 58 -16.70 -10.54 -0.78
C PHE A 58 -15.84 -9.41 -0.18
N GLY A 59 -15.73 -9.35 1.15
CA GLY A 59 -14.80 -8.45 1.83
C GLY A 59 -13.36 -8.73 1.40
N ALA A 60 -12.93 -9.99 1.49
CA ALA A 60 -11.59 -10.42 1.06
C ALA A 60 -11.34 -10.12 -0.44
N LEU A 61 -12.31 -10.34 -1.32
CA LEU A 61 -12.21 -9.93 -2.73
C LEU A 61 -12.04 -8.42 -2.88
N GLY A 62 -12.75 -7.63 -2.07
CA GLY A 62 -12.60 -6.18 -2.00
C GLY A 62 -11.19 -5.75 -1.66
N GLU A 63 -10.62 -6.33 -0.61
CA GLU A 63 -9.23 -6.11 -0.17
C GLU A 63 -8.25 -6.45 -1.30
N TYR A 64 -8.41 -7.62 -1.94
CA TYR A 64 -7.57 -8.02 -3.07
C TYR A 64 -7.64 -7.01 -4.23
N PHE A 65 -8.83 -6.60 -4.64
CA PHE A 65 -8.98 -5.63 -5.72
C PHE A 65 -8.45 -4.25 -5.33
N MET A 66 -8.65 -3.81 -4.09
CA MET A 66 -8.07 -2.56 -3.61
C MET A 66 -6.54 -2.63 -3.59
N GLY A 67 -5.95 -3.75 -3.17
CA GLY A 67 -4.52 -4.00 -3.28
C GLY A 67 -4.01 -3.94 -4.72
N GLN A 68 -4.76 -4.52 -5.68
CA GLN A 68 -4.41 -4.40 -7.11
C GLN A 68 -4.49 -2.95 -7.63
N MET A 69 -5.40 -2.13 -7.10
CA MET A 69 -5.58 -0.74 -7.51
C MET A 69 -4.57 0.22 -6.85
N MET A 70 -4.31 0.04 -5.55
CA MET A 70 -3.55 0.98 -4.72
C MET A 70 -2.11 0.54 -4.48
N GLY A 71 -1.78 -0.74 -4.70
CA GLY A 71 -0.49 -1.32 -4.36
C GLY A 71 -0.11 -1.04 -2.90
N ASP A 72 1.13 -0.63 -2.68
CA ASP A 72 1.67 -0.31 -1.34
C ASP A 72 0.90 0.80 -0.59
N SER A 73 0.01 1.54 -1.27
CA SER A 73 -0.82 2.58 -0.64
C SER A 73 -2.12 2.05 -0.05
N HIS A 74 -2.46 0.77 -0.22
CA HIS A 74 -3.71 0.18 0.27
C HIS A 74 -3.85 0.32 1.79
N GLU A 75 -2.83 -0.02 2.57
CA GLU A 75 -2.87 0.12 4.03
C GLU A 75 -3.18 1.56 4.48
N ALA A 76 -2.51 2.55 3.86
CA ALA A 76 -2.75 3.95 4.16
C ALA A 76 -4.18 4.38 3.78
N MET A 77 -4.74 3.77 2.73
CA MET A 77 -6.13 3.97 2.34
C MET A 77 -7.09 3.37 3.37
N ASN A 78 -6.84 2.17 3.90
CA ASN A 78 -7.67 1.56 4.93
C ASN A 78 -7.69 2.43 6.19
N ILE A 79 -6.54 2.96 6.60
CA ILE A 79 -6.47 3.92 7.72
C ILE A 79 -7.33 5.16 7.44
N MET A 80 -7.26 5.72 6.22
CA MET A 80 -8.09 6.85 5.84
C MET A 80 -9.59 6.50 5.84
N MET A 81 -9.95 5.32 5.35
CA MET A 81 -11.33 4.81 5.36
C MET A 81 -11.84 4.69 6.78
N ILE A 82 -11.10 4.02 7.65
CA ILE A 82 -11.45 3.86 9.06
C ILE A 82 -11.61 5.23 9.74
N GLN A 83 -10.75 6.20 9.45
CA GLN A 83 -10.87 7.56 10.00
C GLN A 83 -12.13 8.29 9.51
N ALA A 84 -12.52 8.09 8.26
CA ALA A 84 -13.64 8.80 7.63
C ALA A 84 -15.01 8.15 7.92
N MET A 85 -15.08 6.81 7.98
CA MET A 85 -16.33 6.06 8.06
C MET A 85 -16.36 4.98 9.15
N GLY A 86 -15.30 4.85 9.94
CA GLY A 86 -15.16 3.79 10.94
C GLY A 86 -14.81 2.44 10.30
N GLN A 87 -14.51 1.47 11.17
CA GLN A 87 -14.11 0.12 10.75
C GLN A 87 -15.22 -0.60 9.98
N GLU A 88 -16.47 -0.50 10.44
CA GLU A 88 -17.62 -1.11 9.75
C GLU A 88 -17.85 -0.48 8.36
N GLY A 89 -17.60 0.83 8.22
CA GLY A 89 -17.74 1.49 6.92
C GLY A 89 -16.67 1.05 5.92
N GLU A 90 -15.44 0.87 6.38
CA GLU A 90 -14.32 0.34 5.58
C GLU A 90 -14.61 -1.09 5.10
N GLU A 91 -15.09 -1.96 5.98
CA GLU A 91 -15.45 -3.34 5.65
C GLU A 91 -16.62 -3.39 4.64
N GLN A 92 -17.67 -2.60 4.85
CA GLN A 92 -18.80 -2.51 3.91
C GLN A 92 -18.39 -1.98 2.54
N ALA A 93 -17.43 -1.06 2.50
CA ALA A 93 -16.87 -0.58 1.26
C ALA A 93 -16.11 -1.68 0.51
N HIS A 94 -15.28 -2.48 1.20
CA HIS A 94 -14.60 -3.62 0.60
C HIS A 94 -15.58 -4.69 0.11
N ILE A 95 -16.62 -5.02 0.88
CA ILE A 95 -17.67 -5.95 0.44
C ILE A 95 -18.35 -5.47 -0.85
N ALA A 96 -18.77 -4.20 -0.88
CA ALA A 96 -19.43 -3.62 -2.05
C ALA A 96 -18.50 -3.61 -3.27
N MET A 97 -17.22 -3.36 -3.06
CA MET A 97 -16.20 -3.40 -4.11
C MET A 97 -15.96 -4.82 -4.62
N GLY A 98 -15.79 -5.79 -3.73
CA GLY A 98 -15.60 -7.20 -4.08
C GLY A 98 -16.76 -7.73 -4.91
N LYS A 99 -18.00 -7.42 -4.53
CA LYS A 99 -19.21 -7.76 -5.29
C LYS A 99 -19.24 -7.17 -6.70
N ARG A 100 -18.88 -5.89 -6.84
CA ARG A 100 -18.88 -5.20 -8.14
C ARG A 100 -17.76 -5.70 -9.05
N MET A 101 -16.54 -5.79 -8.52
CA MET A 101 -15.34 -6.09 -9.31
C MET A 101 -15.21 -7.57 -9.66
N SER A 102 -15.80 -8.46 -8.85
CA SER A 102 -16.00 -9.87 -9.23
C SER A 102 -17.12 -10.08 -10.25
N ASN A 103 -17.86 -9.02 -10.60
CA ASN A 103 -19.04 -9.05 -11.47
C ASN A 103 -20.19 -9.94 -10.93
N CYS A 104 -20.15 -10.31 -9.65
CA CYS A 104 -21.21 -11.07 -9.00
C CYS A 104 -22.45 -10.21 -8.71
N GLU A 105 -22.26 -8.94 -8.36
CA GLU A 105 -23.33 -7.97 -8.19
C GLU A 105 -22.87 -6.57 -8.67
N PRO A 106 -22.88 -6.30 -9.98
CA PRO A 106 -22.32 -5.08 -10.57
C PRO A 106 -22.96 -3.77 -10.07
N ASN A 107 -24.18 -3.87 -9.54
CA ASN A 107 -24.96 -2.74 -9.03
C ASN A 107 -24.99 -2.67 -7.50
N ALA A 108 -24.16 -3.45 -6.78
CA ALA A 108 -24.15 -3.46 -5.31
C ALA A 108 -24.00 -2.03 -4.76
N PRO A 109 -24.80 -1.58 -3.79
CA PRO A 109 -24.73 -0.21 -3.31
C PRO A 109 -23.36 0.10 -2.71
N LEU A 110 -22.76 1.23 -3.09
CA LEU A 110 -21.56 1.74 -2.44
C LEU A 110 -21.96 2.59 -1.23
N PRO A 111 -21.20 2.59 -0.13
CA PRO A 111 -21.42 3.51 0.97
C PRO A 111 -21.44 4.96 0.49
N GLN A 112 -22.44 5.73 0.92
CA GLN A 112 -22.59 7.14 0.49
C GLN A 112 -21.35 7.97 0.84
N SER A 113 -20.63 7.61 1.91
CA SER A 113 -19.35 8.20 2.32
C SER A 113 -18.25 8.05 1.26
N MET A 114 -18.20 6.91 0.55
CA MET A 114 -17.26 6.71 -0.56
C MET A 114 -17.58 7.61 -1.76
N MET A 115 -18.87 7.78 -2.07
CA MET A 115 -19.32 8.59 -3.21
C MET A 115 -19.24 10.11 -2.93
N SER A 116 -19.51 10.52 -1.70
CA SER A 116 -19.64 11.93 -1.29
C SER A 116 -18.30 12.60 -0.95
N GLY A 117 -17.27 11.83 -0.58
CA GLY A 117 -16.05 12.36 0.05
C GLY A 117 -14.85 12.59 -0.87
N GLY A 118 -14.98 12.45 -2.20
CA GLY A 118 -13.83 12.47 -3.10
C GLY A 118 -12.90 11.26 -2.96
N MET A 119 -13.19 10.33 -2.04
CA MET A 119 -12.49 9.07 -1.86
C MET A 119 -12.53 8.22 -3.13
N MET A 120 -13.69 8.14 -3.79
CA MET A 120 -13.79 7.50 -5.09
C MET A 120 -12.90 8.18 -6.15
N SER A 121 -12.70 9.50 -6.06
CA SER A 121 -11.83 10.26 -6.98
C SER A 121 -10.34 10.04 -6.72
N MET A 122 -9.96 9.83 -5.45
CA MET A 122 -8.60 9.41 -5.07
C MET A 122 -8.32 7.98 -5.50
N MET A 123 -9.30 7.09 -5.32
CA MET A 123 -9.20 5.67 -5.66
C MET A 123 -9.24 5.42 -7.18
N MET A 124 -10.04 6.20 -7.92
CA MET A 124 -10.06 6.20 -9.39
C MET A 124 -8.97 7.09 -9.99
N GLY A 125 -8.11 7.68 -9.16
CA GLY A 125 -6.95 8.49 -9.55
C GLY A 125 -7.25 9.49 -10.66
N ASN A 126 -7.73 10.69 -10.31
CA ASN A 126 -7.79 11.89 -11.17
C ASN A 126 -7.65 11.58 -12.67
N GLY A 127 -8.78 11.18 -13.28
CA GLY A 127 -8.83 10.65 -14.62
C GLY A 127 -8.05 11.50 -15.63
N THR A 128 -6.96 10.95 -16.11
CA THR A 128 -6.73 10.88 -17.55
C THR A 128 -6.12 9.52 -17.87
N THR A 129 -6.87 8.77 -18.67
CA THR A 129 -6.48 7.56 -19.42
C THR A 129 -6.83 6.19 -18.82
N GLY A 130 -7.90 5.60 -19.37
CA GLY A 130 -8.04 4.15 -19.64
C GLY A 130 -8.26 3.28 -18.40
N GLY A 131 -9.46 2.78 -18.15
CA GLY A 131 -10.03 1.74 -18.99
C GLY A 131 -9.57 0.39 -18.46
N PHE A 132 -10.51 -0.37 -17.89
CA PHE A 132 -10.37 -1.78 -17.52
C PHE A 132 -9.49 -2.53 -18.53
N GLY A 133 -8.28 -2.87 -18.12
CA GLY A 133 -7.27 -3.42 -18.99
C GLY A 133 -6.32 -4.32 -18.22
N TRP A 134 -6.65 -5.61 -18.21
CA TRP A 134 -5.65 -6.68 -18.10
C TRP A 134 -4.49 -6.36 -19.05
N GLY A 135 -3.32 -6.01 -18.52
CA GLY A 135 -2.19 -5.66 -19.37
C GLY A 135 -1.01 -5.12 -18.60
N MET A 136 0.05 -5.92 -18.57
CA MET A 136 1.44 -5.59 -18.29
C MET A 136 1.78 -4.09 -18.30
N MET A 137 2.47 -3.61 -17.25
CA MET A 137 3.69 -2.79 -17.30
C MET A 137 4.09 -2.36 -15.87
N PRO A 138 5.14 -2.94 -15.24
CA PRO A 138 5.97 -2.12 -14.36
C PRO A 138 6.70 -1.12 -15.27
N TRP A 139 7.16 0.03 -14.77
CA TRP A 139 7.88 1.10 -15.52
C TRP A 139 7.09 2.39 -15.83
N SER A 140 6.13 2.78 -15.00
CA SER A 140 5.74 4.21 -14.91
C SER A 140 6.52 4.96 -13.81
N PHE A 141 7.86 4.94 -13.90
CA PHE A 141 8.65 5.99 -13.26
C PHE A 141 8.44 7.27 -14.07
N GLY A 142 7.45 8.07 -13.65
CA GLY A 142 7.22 9.40 -14.19
C GLY A 142 8.53 10.18 -14.22
N LEU A 143 8.76 10.94 -15.30
CA LEU A 143 10.01 11.66 -15.61
C LEU A 143 10.60 12.48 -14.44
N GLY A 144 9.81 12.81 -13.40
CA GLY A 144 10.29 13.44 -12.16
C GLY A 144 10.97 12.51 -11.14
N ALA A 145 10.50 11.26 -10.98
CA ALA A 145 11.03 10.33 -9.99
C ALA A 145 12.39 9.74 -10.41
N GLY A 146 12.59 9.53 -11.71
CA GLY A 146 13.88 9.07 -12.24
C GLY A 146 15.01 10.08 -12.08
N LEU A 147 14.71 11.38 -12.23
CA LEU A 147 15.71 12.44 -12.04
C LEU A 147 16.14 12.58 -10.57
N LEU A 148 15.21 12.47 -9.62
CA LEU A 148 15.53 12.50 -8.19
C LEU A 148 16.35 11.27 -7.78
N TRP A 149 16.03 10.10 -8.31
CA TRP A 149 16.82 8.88 -8.08
C TRP A 149 18.25 9.00 -8.61
N MET A 150 18.42 9.56 -9.82
CA MET A 150 19.76 9.80 -10.39
C MET A 150 20.57 10.79 -9.56
N LEU A 151 19.95 11.89 -9.10
CA LEU A 151 20.62 12.85 -8.21
C LEU A 151 21.04 12.20 -6.89
N TYR A 152 20.18 11.36 -6.30
CA TYR A 152 20.49 10.65 -5.06
C TYR A 152 21.70 9.71 -5.22
N VAL A 153 21.75 8.93 -6.30
CA VAL A 153 22.89 8.05 -6.61
C VAL A 153 24.17 8.84 -6.79
N VAL A 154 24.14 9.98 -7.49
CA VAL A 154 25.30 10.85 -7.69
C VAL A 154 25.82 11.41 -6.35
N TRP A 155 24.93 11.85 -5.47
CA TRP A 155 25.31 12.35 -4.14
C TRP A 155 25.94 11.27 -3.25
N LEU A 156 25.45 10.03 -3.32
CA LEU A 156 26.05 8.91 -2.59
C LEU A 156 27.47 8.61 -3.08
N VAL A 157 27.67 8.54 -4.40
CA VAL A 157 29.02 8.28 -4.97
C VAL A 157 29.98 9.41 -4.61
N ALA A 158 29.54 10.67 -4.73
CA ALA A 158 30.35 11.82 -4.34
C ALA A 158 30.71 11.81 -2.84
N GLY A 159 29.76 11.46 -1.98
CA GLY A 159 29.98 11.33 -0.54
C GLY A 159 31.01 10.26 -0.19
N VAL A 160 30.93 9.08 -0.81
CA VAL A 160 31.90 7.99 -0.59
C VAL A 160 33.31 8.40 -1.04
N LEU A 161 33.43 9.03 -2.21
CA LEU A 161 34.73 9.52 -2.69
C LEU A 161 35.32 10.61 -1.79
N ALA A 162 34.49 11.52 -1.27
CA ALA A 162 34.91 12.55 -0.33
C ALA A 162 35.42 11.95 0.99
N VAL A 163 34.74 10.94 1.53
CA VAL A 163 35.17 10.24 2.74
C VAL A 163 36.49 9.51 2.52
N ILE A 164 36.66 8.82 1.40
CA ILE A 164 37.92 8.12 1.05
C ILE A 164 39.07 9.13 0.90
N TRP A 165 38.82 10.27 0.25
CA TRP A 165 39.81 11.33 0.09
C TRP A 165 40.22 11.93 1.44
N LEU A 166 39.24 12.22 2.30
CA LEU A 166 39.44 12.83 3.61
C LEU A 166 40.15 11.86 4.57
N TYR A 167 39.80 10.58 4.54
CA TYR A 167 40.52 9.52 5.26
C TYR A 167 41.98 9.43 4.82
N LYS A 168 42.24 9.43 3.50
CA LYS A 168 43.60 9.44 2.96
C LYS A 168 44.40 10.68 3.38
N ASN A 169 43.77 11.84 3.50
CA ASN A 169 44.44 13.08 3.87
C ASN A 169 44.72 13.19 5.38
N ILE A 170 43.88 12.58 6.22
CA ILE A 170 44.07 12.56 7.68
C ILE A 170 45.07 11.48 8.11
N VAL A 171 45.04 10.30 7.49
CA VAL A 171 45.91 9.16 7.88
C VAL A 171 47.32 9.24 7.28
N LYS A 172 47.54 10.08 6.25
CA LYS A 172 48.87 10.36 5.69
C LYS A 172 49.64 11.48 6.41
N LYS A 173 49.12 11.99 7.52
CA LYS A 173 49.85 12.83 8.48
C LYS A 173 50.20 12.02 9.71
#